data_AF-A0A4Q3EJP8-F1
#
_entry.id   AF-A0A4Q3EJP8-F1
#
_cell.length_a   1.000
_cell.length_b   1.000
_cell.length_c   1.000
_cell.angle_alpha   90.00
_cell.angle_beta   90.00
_cell.angle_gamma   90.00
#
_symmetry.space_group_name_H-M   'P 1'
#
loop_
_entity.id
_entity.type
_entity.pdbx_description
1 polymer ?
#
loop_
_entity_poly.entity_id
_entity_poly.type
_entity_poly.pdbx_seq_one_letter_code
_entity_poly.pdbx_strand_id
1 'polypeptide(L)'
;MVISEEVLNYKIIRQPYRITMAKWDFTVTQKRILTKIISLLQKEISLVAKGMPIGQLEIFSNMDDSIKLTFSLNDIVKNSNNYTHVKKALQELRSFDVQIVLPATKSKTSKQPEEETILTGLIERAVLTKHSRLVTIVIHKATAQELVKATNGLTQFAEEIMFLTDNSYTQKLYEMISHWK
;
A
#
# COMPACT_ATOMS: atom_id res chain seq x y z
N MET A 1 -10.11 -26.33 28.95
CA MET A 1 -10.17 -25.22 27.98
C MET A 1 -8.87 -25.28 27.19
N VAL A 2 -8.89 -25.97 26.05
CA VAL A 2 -7.71 -26.09 25.19
C VAL A 2 -7.60 -24.77 24.44
N ILE A 3 -6.67 -23.91 24.85
CA ILE A 3 -6.24 -22.79 24.01
C ILE A 3 -5.51 -23.46 22.86
N SER A 4 -6.20 -23.64 21.74
CA SER A 4 -5.56 -24.07 20.51
C SER A 4 -4.53 -23.01 20.15
N GLU A 5 -3.25 -23.35 20.27
CA GLU A 5 -2.15 -22.63 19.63
C GLU A 5 -2.29 -22.78 18.12
N GLU A 6 -3.31 -22.17 17.52
CA GLU A 6 -3.14 -21.66 16.17
C GLU A 6 -2.14 -20.53 16.29
N VAL A 7 -0.86 -20.84 16.09
CA VAL A 7 0.14 -19.83 15.77
C VAL A 7 -0.40 -19.12 14.54
N LEU A 8 -1.03 -17.96 14.76
CA LEU A 8 -1.49 -17.09 13.69
C LEU A 8 -0.27 -16.79 12.85
N ASN A 9 -0.18 -17.44 11.70
CA ASN A 9 0.94 -17.28 10.79
C ASN A 9 0.70 -15.97 10.05
N TYR A 10 1.17 -14.89 10.67
CA TYR A 10 1.01 -13.54 10.15
C TYR A 10 2.04 -13.28 9.05
N LYS A 11 1.57 -12.79 7.90
CA LYS A 11 2.45 -12.27 6.86
C LYS A 11 2.97 -10.90 7.28
N ILE A 12 4.24 -10.87 7.69
CA ILE A 12 4.93 -9.61 7.95
C ILE A 12 5.26 -8.94 6.62
N ILE A 13 4.82 -7.69 6.47
CA ILE A 13 5.15 -6.84 5.33
C ILE A 13 6.00 -5.66 5.77
N ARG A 14 6.81 -5.16 4.84
CA ARG A 14 7.67 -4.00 5.00
C ARG A 14 7.14 -2.86 4.15
N GLN A 15 6.70 -1.78 4.80
CA GLN A 15 6.21 -0.57 4.13
C GLN A 15 7.27 0.54 4.26
N PRO A 16 7.55 1.32 3.21
CA PRO A 16 8.42 2.47 3.37
C PRO A 16 7.89 3.46 4.41
N TYR A 17 8.77 3.92 5.29
CA TYR A 17 8.41 4.81 6.41
C TYR A 17 7.66 6.08 5.94
N ARG A 18 8.01 6.60 4.77
CA ARG A 18 7.32 7.75 4.17
C ARG A 18 5.84 7.50 3.90
N ILE A 19 5.44 6.27 3.58
CA ILE A 19 4.04 5.88 3.39
C ILE A 19 3.34 5.73 4.74
N THR A 20 4.04 5.19 5.73
CA THR A 20 3.56 5.14 7.13
C THR A 20 3.24 6.54 7.65
N MET A 21 4.08 7.53 7.36
CA MET A 21 3.91 8.92 7.81
C MET A 21 3.14 9.82 6.86
N ALA A 22 2.72 9.32 5.69
CA ALA A 22 1.93 10.10 4.75
C ALA A 22 0.59 10.54 5.37
N LYS A 23 0.14 11.76 5.07
CA LYS A 23 -1.20 12.24 5.43
C LYS A 23 -2.17 11.81 4.31
N TRP A 24 -3.25 11.15 4.69
CA TRP A 24 -4.30 10.65 3.81
C TRP A 24 -5.60 10.52 4.61
N ASP A 25 -6.75 10.56 3.94
CA ASP A 25 -8.10 10.48 4.51
C ASP A 25 -8.83 9.17 4.15
N PHE A 26 -8.06 8.12 3.87
CA PHE A 26 -8.58 6.85 3.38
C PHE A 26 -9.55 6.17 4.36
N THR A 27 -10.59 5.60 3.77
CA THR A 27 -11.45 4.63 4.46
C THR A 27 -10.67 3.36 4.81
N VAL A 28 -11.20 2.58 5.74
CA VAL A 28 -10.64 1.27 6.13
C VAL A 28 -10.38 0.40 4.90
N THR A 29 -11.36 0.30 3.99
CA THR A 29 -11.23 -0.55 2.80
C THR A 29 -10.19 -0.02 1.82
N GLN A 30 -10.12 1.29 1.62
CA GLN A 30 -9.09 1.91 0.79
C GLN A 30 -7.68 1.65 1.35
N LYS A 31 -7.53 1.75 2.68
CA LYS A 31 -6.26 1.44 3.35
C LYS A 31 -5.88 -0.04 3.22
N ARG A 32 -6.83 -0.97 3.34
CA ARG A 32 -6.58 -2.40 3.09
C ARG A 32 -6.12 -2.66 1.65
N ILE A 33 -6.68 -1.96 0.67
CA ILE A 33 -6.20 -2.03 -0.73
C ILE A 33 -4.76 -1.52 -0.83
N LEU A 34 -4.43 -0.36 -0.24
CA LEU A 34 -3.06 0.14 -0.21
C LEU A 34 -2.08 -0.86 0.44
N THR A 35 -2.46 -1.43 1.60
CA THR A 35 -1.67 -2.47 2.27
C THR A 35 -1.43 -3.67 1.35
N LYS A 36 -2.47 -4.11 0.61
CA LYS A 36 -2.34 -5.22 -0.33
C LYS A 36 -1.42 -4.89 -1.50
N ILE A 37 -1.47 -3.67 -2.02
CA ILE A 37 -0.53 -3.19 -3.05
C ILE A 37 0.91 -3.30 -2.56
N ILE A 38 1.18 -2.82 -1.34
CA ILE A 38 2.50 -2.89 -0.71
C ILE A 38 2.93 -4.33 -0.44
N SER A 39 2.00 -5.20 -0.09
CA SER A 39 2.21 -6.64 0.08
C SER A 39 2.62 -7.34 -1.23
N LEU A 40 2.13 -6.86 -2.38
CA LEU A 40 2.53 -7.35 -3.70
C LEU A 40 3.89 -6.81 -4.16
N LEU A 41 4.27 -5.61 -3.70
CA LEU A 41 5.56 -4.95 -4.02
C LEU A 41 6.71 -5.33 -3.06
N GLN A 42 6.52 -6.34 -2.19
CA GLN A 42 7.53 -6.71 -1.17
C GLN A 42 8.88 -7.12 -1.76
N LYS A 43 8.88 -7.76 -2.93
CA LYS A 43 10.13 -8.16 -3.62
C LYS A 43 10.94 -6.92 -3.98
N GLU A 44 10.30 -5.93 -4.58
CA GLU A 44 10.89 -4.68 -5.03
C GLU A 44 11.37 -3.85 -3.85
N ILE A 45 10.53 -3.70 -2.82
CA ILE A 45 10.90 -3.00 -1.57
C ILE A 45 12.15 -3.64 -0.95
N SER A 46 12.21 -4.97 -0.92
CA SER A 46 13.37 -5.69 -0.38
C SER A 46 14.64 -5.49 -1.19
N LEU A 47 14.54 -5.39 -2.52
CA LEU A 47 15.67 -5.11 -3.40
C LEU A 47 16.18 -3.68 -3.22
N VAL A 48 15.28 -2.69 -3.18
CA VAL A 48 15.62 -1.29 -2.93
C VAL A 48 16.27 -1.11 -1.57
N ALA A 49 15.75 -1.77 -0.54
CA ALA A 49 16.33 -1.75 0.80
C ALA A 49 17.74 -2.37 0.87
N LYS A 50 18.08 -3.28 -0.04
CA LYS A 50 19.43 -3.84 -0.20
C LYS A 50 20.37 -2.95 -1.03
N GLY A 51 19.91 -1.79 -1.48
CA GLY A 51 20.70 -0.82 -2.25
C GLY A 51 20.53 -0.93 -3.77
N MET A 52 19.61 -1.74 -4.28
CA MET A 52 19.32 -1.77 -5.72
C MET A 52 18.66 -0.45 -6.15
N PRO A 53 19.19 0.24 -7.18
CA PRO A 53 18.55 1.42 -7.74
C PRO A 53 17.15 1.10 -8.27
N ILE A 54 16.17 1.95 -7.97
CA ILE A 54 14.77 1.75 -8.38
C ILE A 54 14.66 1.54 -9.90
N GLY A 55 15.41 2.31 -10.71
CA GLY A 55 15.38 2.18 -12.17
C GLY A 55 15.88 0.85 -12.73
N GLN A 56 16.53 -0.01 -11.91
CA GLN A 56 17.02 -1.33 -12.32
C GLN A 56 16.07 -2.47 -11.95
N LEU A 57 14.94 -2.17 -11.29
CA LEU A 57 13.96 -3.20 -10.95
C LEU A 57 13.22 -3.64 -12.21
N GLU A 58 13.08 -4.95 -12.37
CA GLU A 58 12.38 -5.61 -13.48
C GLU A 58 10.92 -5.13 -13.64
N ILE A 59 10.23 -4.85 -12.52
CA ILE A 59 8.85 -4.30 -12.57
C ILE A 59 8.79 -2.93 -13.26
N PHE A 60 9.92 -2.21 -13.29
CA PHE A 60 10.07 -0.88 -13.87
C PHE A 60 10.89 -0.88 -15.17
N SER A 61 11.31 -2.04 -15.68
CA SER A 61 12.07 -2.10 -16.94
C SER A 61 11.19 -2.02 -18.19
N ASN A 62 9.88 -2.24 -18.05
CA ASN A 62 8.96 -2.11 -19.17
C ASN A 62 8.86 -0.66 -19.67
N MET A 63 8.71 -0.52 -20.99
CA MET A 63 8.49 0.76 -21.68
C MET A 63 7.12 1.37 -21.36
N ASP A 64 6.18 0.55 -20.89
CA ASP A 64 4.88 1.02 -20.44
C ASP A 64 5.01 1.75 -19.09
N ASP A 65 4.35 2.90 -18.97
CA ASP A 65 4.28 3.68 -17.72
C ASP A 65 3.28 3.11 -16.70
N SER A 66 2.87 1.84 -16.85
CA SER A 66 1.83 1.23 -16.03
C SER A 66 2.24 -0.15 -15.49
N ILE A 67 1.82 -0.45 -14.26
CA ILE A 67 2.13 -1.70 -13.56
C ILE A 67 0.83 -2.39 -13.18
N LYS A 68 0.73 -3.67 -13.52
CA LYS A 68 -0.44 -4.50 -13.27
C LYS A 68 -0.22 -5.33 -12.01
N LEU A 69 -1.09 -5.18 -11.03
CA LEU A 69 -1.08 -5.95 -9.79
C LEU A 69 -2.39 -6.73 -9.67
N THR A 70 -2.31 -8.02 -9.35
CA THR A 70 -3.50 -8.89 -9.21
C THR A 70 -3.58 -9.49 -7.81
N PHE A 71 -4.76 -9.44 -7.21
CA PHE A 71 -5.03 -10.06 -5.91
C PHE A 71 -6.46 -10.60 -5.83
N SER A 72 -6.72 -11.47 -4.84
CA SER A 72 -8.05 -12.00 -4.58
C SER A 72 -8.85 -11.03 -3.69
N LEU A 73 -10.13 -10.83 -3.98
CA LEU A 73 -11.03 -10.06 -3.11
C LEU A 73 -11.10 -10.64 -1.69
N ASN A 74 -10.92 -11.95 -1.54
CA ASN A 74 -10.91 -12.62 -0.24
C ASN A 74 -9.72 -12.19 0.63
N ASP A 75 -8.65 -11.68 0.02
CA ASP A 75 -7.47 -11.20 0.75
C ASP A 75 -7.79 -9.91 1.52
N ILE A 76 -8.73 -9.10 1.04
CA ILE A 76 -9.08 -7.79 1.62
C ILE A 76 -10.29 -7.90 2.55
N VAL A 77 -11.15 -8.88 2.29
CA VAL A 77 -12.47 -9.01 2.90
C VAL A 77 -12.64 -10.40 3.49
N LYS A 78 -12.82 -10.47 4.81
CA LYS A 78 -13.16 -11.72 5.52
C LYS A 78 -14.63 -12.13 5.35
N ASN A 79 -15.54 -11.18 5.11
CA ASN A 79 -16.99 -11.43 5.02
C ASN A 79 -17.58 -11.03 3.66
N SER A 80 -18.30 -11.93 3.00
CA SER A 80 -18.83 -11.76 1.62
C SER A 80 -19.70 -10.51 1.37
N ASN A 81 -20.32 -9.92 2.40
CA ASN A 81 -21.09 -8.67 2.24
C ASN A 81 -20.23 -7.42 1.95
N ASN A 82 -18.91 -7.48 2.09
CA ASN A 82 -18.06 -6.30 1.91
C ASN A 82 -17.50 -6.13 0.48
N TYR A 83 -17.83 -7.00 -0.48
CA TYR A 83 -17.34 -6.86 -1.86
C TYR A 83 -17.84 -5.58 -2.55
N THR A 84 -19.04 -5.11 -2.20
CA THR A 84 -19.59 -3.82 -2.65
C THR A 84 -18.73 -2.65 -2.16
N HIS A 85 -18.29 -2.70 -0.89
CA HIS A 85 -17.37 -1.73 -0.31
C HIS A 85 -16.01 -1.73 -1.00
N VAL A 86 -15.46 -2.90 -1.36
CA VAL A 86 -14.21 -2.98 -2.13
C VAL A 86 -14.37 -2.38 -3.52
N LYS A 87 -15.48 -2.66 -4.21
CA LYS A 87 -15.75 -2.06 -5.52
C LYS A 87 -15.85 -0.53 -5.44
N LYS A 88 -16.55 0.00 -4.43
CA LYS A 88 -16.66 1.44 -4.18
C LYS A 88 -15.29 2.05 -3.86
N ALA A 89 -14.52 1.43 -2.97
CA ALA A 89 -13.16 1.89 -2.63
C ALA A 89 -12.23 1.88 -3.85
N LEU A 90 -12.30 0.86 -4.71
CA LEU A 90 -11.54 0.83 -5.97
C LEU A 90 -11.96 1.93 -6.95
N GLN A 91 -13.23 2.36 -6.94
CA GLN A 91 -13.67 3.49 -7.75
C GLN A 91 -13.17 4.82 -7.18
N GLU A 92 -13.23 4.99 -5.85
CA GLU A 92 -12.77 6.19 -5.16
C GLU A 92 -11.25 6.36 -5.25
N LEU A 93 -10.47 5.27 -5.13
CA LEU A 93 -9.01 5.28 -5.32
C LEU A 93 -8.57 5.64 -6.74
N ARG A 94 -9.50 5.66 -7.70
CA ARG A 94 -9.28 6.15 -9.07
C ARG A 94 -9.63 7.63 -9.22
N SER A 95 -10.34 8.24 -8.27
CA SER A 95 -10.62 9.67 -8.32
C SER A 95 -9.34 10.45 -8.10
N PHE A 96 -9.18 11.56 -8.82
CA PHE A 96 -8.04 12.47 -8.68
C PHE A 96 -8.04 13.23 -7.34
N ASP A 97 -9.14 13.19 -6.59
CA ASP A 97 -9.26 13.85 -5.28
C ASP A 97 -8.49 13.14 -4.16
N VAL A 98 -7.99 11.93 -4.42
CA VAL A 98 -7.20 11.16 -3.46
C VAL A 98 -5.81 11.79 -3.32
N GLN A 99 -5.57 12.45 -2.18
CA GLN A 99 -4.30 13.11 -1.89
C GLN A 99 -3.47 12.27 -0.93
N ILE A 100 -2.22 11.99 -1.33
CA ILE A 100 -1.21 11.43 -0.43
C ILE A 100 -0.15 12.50 -0.26
N VAL A 101 -0.13 13.15 0.91
CA VAL A 101 0.90 14.11 1.26
C VAL A 101 2.04 13.34 1.94
N LEU A 102 3.17 13.25 1.26
CA LEU A 102 4.35 12.58 1.79
C LEU A 102 5.06 13.48 2.81
N PRO A 103 5.71 12.91 3.83
CA PRO A 103 6.42 13.69 4.82
C PRO A 103 7.56 14.48 4.18
N ALA A 104 7.79 15.69 4.68
CA ALA A 104 8.81 16.56 4.14
C ALA A 104 10.21 15.91 4.19
N THR A 105 10.94 16.02 3.09
CA THR A 105 12.34 15.59 3.06
C THR A 105 13.27 16.80 3.08
N LYS A 106 14.49 16.62 3.61
CA LYS A 106 15.51 17.68 3.54
C LYS A 106 15.83 17.93 2.06
N SER A 107 15.41 19.08 1.56
CA SER A 107 15.76 19.52 0.20
C SER A 107 17.28 19.70 0.11
N LYS A 108 17.90 19.19 -0.96
CA LYS A 108 19.32 19.44 -1.23
C LYS A 108 19.56 20.88 -1.71
N THR A 109 18.50 21.57 -2.13
CA THR A 109 18.54 22.87 -2.82
C THR A 109 17.84 23.99 -2.04
N SER A 110 16.88 23.68 -1.16
CA SER A 110 16.12 24.64 -0.37
C SER A 110 16.50 24.60 1.12
N LYS A 111 16.51 25.77 1.77
CA LYS A 111 16.68 25.89 3.23
C LYS A 111 15.44 25.42 4.03
N GLN A 112 14.30 25.23 3.37
CA GLN A 112 13.04 24.80 3.97
C GLN A 112 12.77 23.33 3.56
N PRO A 113 12.29 22.48 4.47
CA PRO A 113 11.86 21.13 4.12
C PRO A 113 10.66 21.20 3.17
N GLU A 114 10.71 20.45 2.07
CA GLU A 114 9.66 20.44 1.05
C GLU A 114 8.74 19.23 1.27
N GLU A 115 7.43 19.48 1.45
CA GLU A 115 6.40 18.44 1.41
C GLU A 115 6.05 18.13 -0.06
N GLU A 116 6.15 16.85 -0.44
CA GLU A 116 5.72 16.39 -1.77
C GLU A 116 4.26 15.92 -1.68
N THR A 117 3.35 16.64 -2.35
CA THR A 117 1.97 16.18 -2.51
C THR A 117 1.85 15.40 -3.80
N ILE A 118 1.55 14.10 -3.70
CA ILE A 118 1.20 13.30 -4.87
C ILE A 118 -0.28 13.54 -5.18
N LEU A 119 -0.54 14.34 -6.21
CA LEU A 119 -1.87 14.62 -6.77
C LEU A 119 -2.18 13.62 -7.89
N THR A 120 -2.36 12.34 -7.55
CA THR A 120 -2.70 11.30 -8.54
C THR A 120 -3.67 10.30 -7.95
N GLY A 121 -4.64 9.84 -8.74
CA GLY A 121 -5.38 8.62 -8.39
C GLY A 121 -4.40 7.46 -8.17
N LEU A 122 -4.48 6.80 -7.01
CA LEU A 122 -3.60 5.67 -6.65
C LEU A 122 -3.72 4.53 -7.68
N ILE A 123 -4.89 4.41 -8.29
CA ILE A 123 -5.22 3.39 -9.28
C ILE A 123 -5.68 4.09 -10.56
N GLU A 124 -5.15 3.69 -11.71
CA GLU A 124 -5.62 4.18 -13.02
C GLU A 124 -6.82 3.37 -13.50
N ARG A 125 -6.72 2.03 -13.39
CA ARG A 125 -7.73 1.08 -13.85
C ARG A 125 -7.86 -0.08 -12.87
N ALA A 126 -9.09 -0.51 -12.63
CA ALA A 126 -9.39 -1.74 -11.90
C ALA A 126 -10.32 -2.63 -12.72
N VAL A 127 -9.97 -3.92 -12.85
CA VAL A 127 -10.75 -4.94 -13.55
C VAL A 127 -11.13 -6.01 -12.52
N LEU A 128 -12.43 -6.20 -12.31
CA LEU A 128 -12.97 -7.23 -11.43
C LEU A 128 -13.51 -8.37 -12.27
N THR A 129 -12.96 -9.57 -12.09
CA THR A 129 -13.46 -10.77 -12.78
C THR A 129 -14.46 -11.47 -11.86
N LYS A 130 -15.75 -11.40 -12.21
CA LYS A 130 -16.86 -11.85 -11.35
C LYS A 130 -16.73 -13.31 -10.88
N HIS A 131 -16.25 -14.21 -11.74
CA HIS A 131 -16.18 -15.64 -11.43
C HIS A 131 -14.94 -16.03 -10.63
N SER A 132 -13.79 -15.42 -10.91
CA SER A 132 -12.53 -15.74 -10.22
C SER A 132 -12.31 -14.95 -8.94
N ARG A 133 -13.13 -13.94 -8.66
CA ARG A 133 -12.96 -12.98 -7.53
C ARG A 133 -11.59 -12.30 -7.52
N LEU A 134 -10.93 -12.27 -8.68
CA LEU A 134 -9.67 -11.59 -8.86
C LEU A 134 -9.92 -10.13 -9.22
N VAL A 135 -9.13 -9.27 -8.59
CA VAL A 135 -9.01 -7.85 -8.94
C VAL A 135 -7.65 -7.65 -9.56
N THR A 136 -7.63 -7.14 -10.79
CA THR A 136 -6.41 -6.63 -11.42
C THR A 136 -6.48 -5.12 -11.43
N ILE A 137 -5.55 -4.48 -10.73
CA ILE A 137 -5.38 -3.04 -10.72
C ILE A 137 -4.21 -2.64 -11.61
N VAL A 138 -4.27 -1.44 -12.15
CA VAL A 138 -3.21 -0.79 -12.90
C VAL A 138 -2.84 0.49 -12.16
N ILE A 139 -1.56 0.66 -11.86
CA ILE A 139 -1.01 1.84 -11.20
C ILE A 139 0.07 2.47 -12.09
N HIS A 140 0.18 3.79 -12.04
CA HIS A 140 1.24 4.49 -12.76
C HIS A 140 2.61 4.10 -12.20
N LYS A 141 3.60 3.99 -13.08
CA LYS A 141 4.98 3.62 -12.75
C LYS A 141 5.58 4.57 -11.71
N ALA A 142 5.38 5.88 -11.85
CA ALA A 142 5.86 6.86 -10.89
C ALA A 142 5.26 6.63 -9.48
N THR A 143 3.95 6.37 -9.39
CA THR A 143 3.29 6.09 -8.11
C THR A 143 3.86 4.84 -7.45
N ALA A 144 4.09 3.78 -8.24
CA ALA A 144 4.71 2.55 -7.73
C ALA A 144 6.17 2.75 -7.28
N GLN A 145 6.95 3.57 -7.98
CA GLN A 145 8.31 3.94 -7.57
C GLN A 145 8.31 4.63 -6.20
N GLU A 146 7.35 5.53 -5.98
CA GLU A 146 7.18 6.21 -4.70
C GLU A 146 6.79 5.25 -3.56
N LEU A 147 5.99 4.21 -3.85
CA LEU A 147 5.58 3.15 -2.93
C LEU A 147 6.69 2.16 -2.56
N VAL A 148 7.80 2.09 -3.32
CA VAL A 148 8.94 1.20 -3.00
C VAL A 148 10.16 1.93 -2.42
N LYS A 149 10.16 3.26 -2.43
CA LYS A 149 11.30 4.09 -2.03
C LYS A 149 11.61 3.97 -0.53
N ALA A 150 12.61 3.18 -0.19
CA ALA A 150 13.00 2.85 1.20
C ALA A 150 13.97 3.87 1.86
N THR A 151 14.04 5.11 1.37
CA THR A 151 15.08 6.10 1.77
C THR A 151 15.09 6.46 3.25
N ASN A 152 13.96 6.32 3.94
CA ASN A 152 13.80 6.71 5.36
C ASN A 152 13.57 5.49 6.27
N GLY A 153 13.97 4.30 5.81
CA GLY A 153 13.70 3.05 6.51
C GLY A 153 12.34 2.44 6.18
N LEU A 154 12.07 1.30 6.82
CA LEU A 154 10.87 0.49 6.60
C LEU A 154 10.13 0.30 7.93
N THR A 155 8.81 0.38 7.89
CA THR A 155 7.92 -0.06 8.96
C THR A 155 7.56 -1.52 8.71
N GLN A 156 7.75 -2.38 9.72
CA GLN A 156 7.40 -3.80 9.63
C GLN A 156 6.14 -4.07 10.46
N PHE A 157 5.13 -4.70 9.86
CA PHE A 157 3.89 -5.03 10.56
C PHE A 157 3.18 -6.23 9.92
N ALA A 158 2.25 -6.84 10.67
CA ALA A 158 1.45 -7.95 10.19
C ALA A 158 0.31 -7.44 9.30
N GLU A 159 0.25 -7.91 8.05
CA GLU A 159 -0.76 -7.51 7.07
C GLU A 159 -2.18 -7.85 7.55
N GLU A 160 -2.36 -8.99 8.23
CA GLU A 160 -3.68 -9.48 8.66
C GLU A 160 -4.34 -8.56 9.69
N ILE A 161 -3.56 -7.83 10.49
CA ILE A 161 -4.08 -6.87 11.48
C ILE A 161 -4.77 -5.71 10.76
N MET A 162 -4.29 -5.31 9.58
CA MET A 162 -4.95 -4.29 8.76
C MET A 162 -6.32 -4.79 8.23
N PHE A 163 -6.42 -6.09 7.97
CA PHE A 163 -7.66 -6.71 7.47
C PHE A 163 -8.67 -7.04 8.58
N LEU A 164 -8.21 -7.16 9.82
CA LEU A 164 -9.03 -7.40 11.01
C LEU A 164 -9.61 -6.12 11.63
N THR A 165 -8.98 -4.97 11.39
CA THR A 165 -9.35 -3.69 12.01
C THR A 165 -10.42 -2.97 11.20
N ASP A 166 -11.49 -2.53 11.86
CA ASP A 166 -12.62 -1.83 11.23
C ASP A 166 -12.60 -0.31 11.43
N ASN A 167 -11.46 0.25 11.85
CA ASN A 167 -11.25 1.68 12.06
C ASN A 167 -9.93 2.14 11.41
N SER A 168 -9.99 3.17 10.57
CA SER A 168 -8.83 3.73 9.85
C SER A 168 -7.80 4.37 10.79
N TYR A 169 -8.23 4.96 11.90
CA TYR A 169 -7.33 5.49 12.94
C TYR A 169 -6.59 4.37 13.64
N THR A 170 -7.25 3.24 13.92
CA THR A 170 -6.60 2.06 14.52
C THR A 170 -5.55 1.48 13.59
N GLN A 171 -5.84 1.39 12.29
CA GLN A 171 -4.87 1.00 11.27
C GLN A 171 -3.66 1.94 11.26
N LYS A 172 -3.89 3.25 11.25
CA LYS A 172 -2.81 4.26 11.27
C LYS A 172 -1.96 4.16 12.52
N LEU A 173 -2.60 4.08 13.69
CA LEU A 173 -1.91 3.94 14.98
C LEU A 173 -1.09 2.65 15.03
N TYR A 174 -1.63 1.55 14.52
CA TYR A 174 -0.92 0.27 14.44
C TYR A 174 0.35 0.38 13.59
N GLU A 175 0.28 1.03 12.42
CA GLU A 175 1.47 1.27 11.59
C GLU A 175 2.50 2.14 12.31
N MET A 176 2.06 3.21 12.99
CA MET A 176 2.93 4.13 13.74
C MET A 176 3.65 3.41 14.89
N ILE A 177 2.92 2.67 15.72
CA ILE A 177 3.50 1.89 16.83
C ILE A 177 4.46 0.83 16.30
N SER A 178 4.11 0.16 15.19
CA SER A 178 4.94 -0.89 14.60
C SER A 178 6.25 -0.37 14.00
N HIS A 179 6.35 0.93 13.72
CA HIS A 179 7.62 1.53 13.29
C HIS A 179 8.60 1.72 14.44
N TRP A 180 8.12 1.90 15.67
CA TRP A 180 8.94 2.17 16.85
C TRP A 180 9.28 0.91 17.65
N LYS A 181 9.04 -0.27 17.06
CA LYS A 181 9.51 -1.55 17.57
C LYS A 181 10.93 -1.82 17.09
#